data_AF-A0A8C3Q8K0-F1
#
_entry.id   AF-A0A8C3Q8K0-F1
#
_cell.length_a   1.000
_cell.length_b   1.000
_cell.length_c   1.000
_cell.angle_alpha   90.00
_cell.angle_beta   90.00
_cell.angle_gamma   90.00
#
_symmetry.space_group_name_H-M   'P 1'
#
loop_
_entity.id
_entity.type
_entity.pdbx_description
1 polymer ?
#
loop_
_entity_poly.entity_id
_entity_poly.type
_entity_poly.pdbx_seq_one_letter_code
_entity_poly.pdbx_strand_id
1 'polypeptide(L)'
;MQSQVLAALASSQASINRPQGQGPSRLRCHRSLFGKQKSERASGSPRSNTSGGPEPECLPSTNASSLCPATSGSLGLDLATSIDCTLIDCKPQRIPTGIKGPITSGGQPVGALLIGRSSTSMLGLKILVGLIDADYTGEIQIMAQTLFPPLFILAGSWIAQLIPLPQLTGGVLPLNKRQRGEGGFGSTGTMAFKNSNWLNSSISRA
;
A
#
# COMPACT_ATOMS: atom_id res chain seq x y z
N MET A 1 -19.67 -26.29 46.86
CA MET A 1 -18.87 -25.66 47.93
C MET A 1 -17.84 -24.77 47.27
N GLN A 2 -17.66 -23.56 47.83
CA GLN A 2 -16.74 -22.47 47.46
C GLN A 2 -17.15 -21.63 46.24
N SER A 3 -17.02 -20.31 46.26
CA SER A 3 -17.55 -19.25 47.15
C SER A 3 -17.19 -17.95 46.44
N GLN A 4 -18.17 -17.08 46.28
CA GLN A 4 -18.05 -15.75 45.69
C GLN A 4 -17.11 -14.85 46.50
N VAL A 5 -16.44 -13.88 45.86
CA VAL A 5 -15.94 -12.68 46.55
C VAL A 5 -16.35 -11.44 45.75
N LEU A 6 -17.24 -10.68 46.39
CA LEU A 6 -17.72 -9.35 46.04
C LEU A 6 -16.77 -8.27 46.61
N ALA A 7 -16.64 -7.17 45.85
CA ALA A 7 -16.56 -5.75 46.22
C ALA A 7 -15.97 -5.29 47.57
N ALA A 8 -15.10 -4.27 47.50
CA ALA A 8 -15.05 -3.18 48.49
C ALA A 8 -14.65 -1.84 47.83
N LEU A 9 -15.41 -0.82 48.19
CA LEU A 9 -15.39 0.59 47.78
C LEU A 9 -14.56 1.45 48.77
N ALA A 10 -14.35 2.70 48.34
CA ALA A 10 -14.13 3.92 49.14
C ALA A 10 -12.71 4.16 49.67
N SER A 11 -12.22 5.37 49.90
CA SER A 11 -12.51 6.77 49.50
C SER A 11 -11.43 7.55 50.26
N SER A 12 -10.69 8.46 49.64
CA SER A 12 -9.98 9.49 50.40
C SER A 12 -9.83 10.76 49.55
N GLN A 13 -10.61 11.77 49.92
CA GLN A 13 -10.44 13.16 49.52
C GLN A 13 -9.51 13.83 50.53
N ALA A 14 -8.50 14.56 50.04
CA ALA A 14 -7.85 15.61 50.79
C ALA A 14 -7.76 16.87 49.92
N SER A 15 -8.35 17.92 50.49
CA SER A 15 -8.53 19.28 50.00
C SER A 15 -7.21 20.02 49.82
N ILE A 16 -7.01 20.71 48.68
CA ILE A 16 -6.08 21.84 48.57
C ILE A 16 -6.75 22.98 47.79
N ASN A 17 -6.61 24.18 48.36
CA ASN A 17 -7.29 25.44 48.12
C ASN A 17 -7.28 25.98 46.68
N ARG A 18 -8.38 26.65 46.31
CA ARG A 18 -8.47 27.58 45.18
C ARG A 18 -7.81 28.93 45.51
N PRO A 19 -7.22 29.61 44.52
CA PRO A 19 -7.39 31.04 44.34
C PRO A 19 -8.36 31.33 43.18
N GLN A 20 -9.19 32.35 43.38
CA GLN A 20 -10.09 32.89 42.36
C GLN A 20 -9.33 33.79 41.37
N GLY A 21 -9.72 33.78 40.10
CA GLY A 21 -9.55 34.94 39.22
C GLY A 21 -9.35 34.66 37.73
N GLN A 22 -10.34 35.10 36.93
CA GLN A 22 -10.29 35.50 35.51
C GLN A 22 -10.55 34.45 34.39
N GLY A 23 -11.82 34.44 33.92
CA GLY A 23 -12.21 34.58 32.50
C GLY A 23 -12.12 33.36 31.55
N PRO A 24 -13.19 32.96 30.85
CA PRO A 24 -13.13 31.81 29.95
C PRO A 24 -12.83 32.17 28.48
N SER A 25 -12.14 31.23 27.84
CA SER A 25 -12.35 30.74 26.46
C SER A 25 -11.75 31.51 25.28
N ARG A 26 -10.72 30.91 24.66
CA ARG A 26 -10.80 30.24 23.34
C ARG A 26 -9.39 29.84 22.87
N LEU A 27 -8.93 28.64 23.27
CA LEU A 27 -7.78 28.02 22.61
C LEU A 27 -8.31 27.11 21.49
N ARG A 28 -8.18 27.60 20.25
CA ARG A 28 -8.40 26.80 19.05
C ARG A 28 -7.32 25.74 18.99
N CYS A 29 -7.71 24.47 19.02
CA CYS A 29 -6.85 23.38 18.59
C CYS A 29 -6.51 23.59 17.12
N HIS A 30 -5.25 23.85 16.82
CA HIS A 30 -4.77 24.03 15.45
C HIS A 30 -4.78 22.67 14.75
N ARG A 31 -5.81 22.43 13.93
CA ARG A 31 -5.86 21.31 12.98
C ARG A 31 -4.75 21.54 11.95
N SER A 32 -3.58 20.94 12.15
CA SER A 32 -2.51 20.92 11.15
C SER A 32 -2.97 20.05 9.98
N LEU A 33 -3.67 20.67 9.03
CA LEU A 33 -3.79 20.16 7.69
C LEU A 33 -2.41 20.31 7.06
N PHE A 34 -1.70 19.19 6.86
CA PHE A 34 -0.51 19.14 6.02
C PHE A 34 -0.91 19.44 4.57
N GLY A 35 -1.11 20.72 4.27
CA GLY A 35 -1.09 21.26 2.92
C GLY A 35 0.36 21.52 2.54
N LYS A 36 0.81 20.96 1.41
CA LYS A 36 2.09 21.36 0.81
C LYS A 36 2.09 22.89 0.67
N GLN A 37 3.09 23.53 1.25
CA GLN A 37 3.28 24.98 1.23
C GLN A 37 3.32 25.46 -0.24
N LYS A 38 2.42 26.39 -0.60
CA LYS A 38 2.51 27.15 -1.84
C LYS A 38 3.64 28.16 -1.69
N SER A 39 4.74 28.00 -2.42
CA SER A 39 5.67 29.09 -2.67
C SER A 39 5.19 29.94 -3.85
N GLU A 40 4.92 31.21 -3.55
CA GLU A 40 5.02 32.40 -4.42
C GLU A 40 4.15 32.47 -5.70
N ARG A 41 3.02 33.17 -5.56
CA ARG A 41 2.46 34.09 -6.57
C ARG A 41 2.83 35.52 -6.10
N ALA A 42 3.14 36.52 -6.90
CA ALA A 42 3.34 36.70 -8.33
C ALA A 42 3.82 38.16 -8.53
N SER A 43 4.65 38.40 -9.54
CA SER A 43 4.58 39.62 -10.35
C SER A 43 4.77 39.21 -11.81
N GLY A 44 3.66 38.96 -12.49
CA GLY A 44 3.63 38.53 -13.88
C GLY A 44 2.19 38.35 -14.36
N SER A 45 1.88 38.97 -15.48
CA SER A 45 0.57 39.21 -16.10
C SER A 45 -0.34 37.97 -16.31
N PRO A 46 -1.65 38.18 -16.54
CA PRO A 46 -2.63 37.09 -16.64
C PRO A 46 -2.35 36.23 -17.89
N ARG A 47 -2.17 34.92 -17.71
CA ARG A 47 -2.16 33.99 -18.85
C ARG A 47 -3.59 33.65 -19.23
N SER A 48 -3.91 33.88 -20.50
CA SER A 48 -5.12 33.49 -21.18
C SER A 48 -5.11 31.99 -21.53
N ASN A 49 -6.32 31.45 -21.62
CA ASN A 49 -6.74 30.24 -22.33
C ASN A 49 -6.71 28.90 -21.60
N THR A 50 -7.90 28.54 -21.12
CA THR A 50 -8.49 27.21 -21.23
C THR A 50 -8.42 26.71 -22.68
N SER A 51 -7.74 25.61 -22.93
CA SER A 51 -7.93 24.73 -24.10
C SER A 51 -7.35 23.37 -23.73
N GLY A 52 -8.11 22.31 -23.95
CA GLY A 52 -7.91 20.96 -23.40
C GLY A 52 -6.49 20.40 -23.56
N GLY A 53 -5.99 19.79 -22.49
CA GLY A 53 -4.97 18.76 -22.58
C GLY A 53 -5.66 17.41 -22.82
N PRO A 54 -5.02 16.45 -23.51
CA PRO A 54 -5.64 15.15 -23.74
C PRO A 54 -5.82 14.48 -22.37
N GLU A 55 -7.03 13.98 -22.10
CA GLU A 55 -7.12 12.85 -21.18
C GLU A 55 -6.19 11.77 -21.75
N PRO A 56 -5.21 11.25 -20.99
CA PRO A 56 -4.71 9.95 -21.33
C PRO A 56 -5.85 9.00 -20.99
N GLU A 57 -6.66 8.65 -22.00
CA GLU A 57 -7.39 7.39 -21.98
C GLU A 57 -6.35 6.28 -21.91
N CYS A 58 -5.79 6.04 -20.72
CA CYS A 58 -5.20 4.77 -20.38
C CYS A 58 -6.36 3.80 -20.40
N LEU A 59 -6.61 3.19 -21.57
CA LEU A 59 -7.26 1.88 -21.66
C LEU A 59 -6.76 1.03 -20.47
N PRO A 60 -7.60 0.20 -19.85
CA PRO A 60 -7.17 -0.67 -18.75
C PRO A 60 -6.18 -1.70 -19.32
N SER A 61 -4.93 -1.26 -19.49
CA SER A 61 -3.84 -2.05 -19.98
C SER A 61 -3.46 -3.00 -18.86
N THR A 62 -3.53 -4.28 -19.17
CA THR A 62 -3.18 -5.37 -18.26
C THR A 62 -1.66 -5.56 -18.15
N ASN A 63 -0.85 -4.68 -18.75
CA ASN A 63 0.60 -4.83 -18.82
C ASN A 63 1.31 -3.78 -17.96
N ALA A 64 2.34 -4.19 -17.21
CA ALA A 64 3.07 -3.29 -16.32
C ALA A 64 3.76 -2.12 -17.04
N SER A 65 4.06 -2.24 -18.34
CA SER A 65 4.64 -1.18 -19.17
C SER A 65 3.73 0.05 -19.33
N SER A 66 2.42 -0.05 -19.06
CA SER A 66 1.51 1.11 -19.11
C SER A 66 1.45 1.92 -17.82
N LEU A 67 2.12 1.45 -16.76
CA LEU A 67 2.13 2.17 -15.49
C LEU A 67 2.98 3.45 -15.61
N CYS A 68 2.49 4.53 -15.02
CA CYS A 68 3.13 5.83 -15.07
C CYS A 68 3.48 6.33 -13.65
N PRO A 69 4.61 7.03 -13.49
CA PRO A 69 4.92 7.72 -12.26
C PRO A 69 3.97 8.91 -12.05
N ALA A 70 3.62 9.20 -10.80
CA ALA A 70 2.71 10.32 -10.49
C ALA A 70 3.30 11.71 -10.83
N THR A 71 4.64 11.84 -10.79
CA THR A 71 5.38 13.07 -11.13
C THR A 71 6.73 12.70 -11.75
N SER A 72 7.41 13.66 -12.37
CA SER A 72 8.76 13.44 -12.94
C SER A 72 9.82 13.05 -11.90
N GLY A 73 9.61 13.38 -10.62
CA GLY A 73 10.49 12.99 -9.51
C GLY A 73 10.03 11.75 -8.74
N SER A 74 8.92 11.11 -9.15
CA SER A 74 8.41 9.93 -8.46
C SER A 74 9.27 8.72 -8.76
N LEU A 75 9.68 8.00 -7.72
CA LEU A 75 10.40 6.73 -7.84
C LEU A 75 9.47 5.56 -8.16
N GLY A 76 8.20 5.67 -7.75
CA GLY A 76 7.24 4.59 -7.82
C GLY A 76 6.20 4.75 -8.93
N LEU A 77 5.74 3.60 -9.41
CA LEU A 77 4.62 3.42 -10.32
C LEU A 77 3.40 2.99 -9.49
N ASP A 78 2.35 3.82 -9.43
CA ASP A 78 1.17 3.55 -8.60
C ASP A 78 0.41 2.31 -9.11
N LEU A 79 -0.01 1.44 -8.18
CA LEU A 79 -0.78 0.23 -8.45
C LEU A 79 -2.17 0.28 -7.84
N ALA A 80 -3.18 0.10 -8.68
CA ALA A 80 -4.57 -0.06 -8.29
C ALA A 80 -4.92 -1.52 -8.00
N THR A 81 -5.90 -1.75 -7.13
CA THR A 81 -6.60 -3.04 -7.11
C THR A 81 -7.62 -3.12 -8.25
N SER A 82 -7.80 -4.31 -8.82
CA SER A 82 -8.81 -4.56 -9.86
C SER A 82 -10.19 -4.96 -9.30
N ILE A 83 -10.32 -5.14 -7.99
CA ILE A 83 -11.56 -5.60 -7.35
C ILE A 83 -11.88 -4.77 -6.10
N ASP A 84 -13.15 -4.76 -5.73
CA ASP A 84 -13.53 -4.39 -4.37
C ASP A 84 -13.02 -5.46 -3.41
N CYS A 85 -12.36 -5.05 -2.32
CA CYS A 85 -11.89 -5.97 -1.30
C CYS A 85 -12.16 -5.42 0.11
N THR A 86 -12.46 -6.35 1.02
CA THR A 86 -12.70 -6.05 2.43
C THR A 86 -11.75 -6.86 3.29
N LEU A 87 -10.85 -6.18 3.99
CA LEU A 87 -9.97 -6.80 4.98
C LEU A 87 -10.71 -6.86 6.32
N ILE A 88 -11.28 -8.04 6.61
CA ILE A 88 -12.13 -8.28 7.80
C ILE A 88 -11.34 -8.67 9.06
N ASP A 89 -10.08 -9.08 8.90
CA ASP A 89 -9.17 -9.42 9.99
C ASP A 89 -7.75 -8.92 9.68
N CYS A 90 -6.83 -9.11 10.63
CA CYS A 90 -5.44 -8.68 10.48
C CYS A 90 -4.58 -9.66 9.66
N LYS A 91 -5.17 -10.67 8.99
CA LYS A 91 -4.38 -11.63 8.20
C LYS A 91 -4.03 -11.04 6.84
N PRO A 92 -2.83 -11.34 6.31
CA PRO A 92 -2.47 -10.95 4.96
C PRO A 92 -3.40 -11.59 3.92
N GLN A 93 -3.85 -10.78 2.97
CA GLN A 93 -4.64 -11.20 1.81
C GLN A 93 -3.92 -10.79 0.52
N ARG A 94 -4.13 -11.58 -0.53
CA ARG A 94 -3.67 -11.26 -1.88
C ARG A 94 -4.77 -10.51 -2.61
N ILE A 95 -4.45 -9.29 -3.04
CA ILE A 95 -5.37 -8.40 -3.75
C ILE A 95 -4.88 -8.32 -5.21
N PRO A 96 -5.69 -8.72 -6.19
CA PRO A 96 -5.33 -8.65 -7.60
C PRO A 96 -5.26 -7.20 -8.09
N THR A 97 -4.41 -6.97 -9.09
CA THR A 97 -4.25 -5.66 -9.75
C THR A 97 -4.71 -5.70 -11.20
N GLY A 98 -4.82 -6.89 -11.80
CA GLY A 98 -5.00 -7.06 -13.24
C GLY A 98 -3.76 -6.72 -14.08
N ILE A 99 -2.67 -6.28 -13.45
CA ILE A 99 -1.41 -5.92 -14.11
C ILE A 99 -0.48 -7.13 -14.13
N LYS A 100 -0.04 -7.53 -15.31
CA LYS A 100 0.98 -8.56 -15.54
C LYS A 100 2.34 -7.96 -15.82
N GLY A 101 3.40 -8.65 -15.40
CA GLY A 101 4.76 -8.36 -15.82
C GLY A 101 5.04 -8.81 -17.27
N PRO A 102 6.27 -8.62 -17.77
CA PRO A 102 7.41 -8.03 -17.07
C PRO A 102 7.29 -6.52 -16.91
N ILE A 103 7.98 -5.97 -15.91
CA ILE A 103 8.13 -4.53 -15.74
C ILE A 103 9.27 -4.08 -16.65
N THR A 104 9.07 -3.01 -17.43
CA THR A 104 10.06 -2.54 -18.41
C THR A 104 10.51 -1.11 -18.13
N SER A 105 11.80 -0.84 -18.24
CA SER A 105 12.37 0.51 -18.21
C SER A 105 13.40 0.65 -19.33
N GLY A 106 13.32 1.74 -20.11
CA GLY A 106 14.20 1.93 -21.28
C GLY A 106 14.10 0.80 -22.32
N GLY A 107 12.94 0.15 -22.42
CA GLY A 107 12.72 -0.98 -23.33
C GLY A 107 13.28 -2.33 -22.86
N GLN A 108 13.83 -2.41 -21.64
CA GLN A 108 14.40 -3.65 -21.08
C GLN A 108 13.62 -4.12 -19.84
N PRO A 109 13.46 -5.43 -19.62
CA PRO A 109 12.89 -5.96 -18.38
C PRO A 109 13.72 -5.59 -17.16
N VAL A 110 13.05 -5.21 -16.07
CA VAL A 110 13.64 -4.86 -14.78
C VAL A 110 12.86 -5.52 -13.65
N GLY A 111 13.51 -5.72 -12.51
CA GLY A 111 12.82 -6.15 -11.30
C GLY A 111 12.10 -4.98 -10.64
N ALA A 112 11.33 -5.24 -9.59
CA ALA A 112 10.76 -4.18 -8.76
C ALA A 112 10.48 -4.60 -7.32
N LEU A 113 10.46 -3.61 -6.44
CA LEU A 113 9.87 -3.75 -5.10
C LEU A 113 8.42 -3.28 -5.13
N LEU A 114 7.50 -4.14 -4.71
CA LEU A 114 6.12 -3.78 -4.40
C LEU A 114 6.05 -3.30 -2.96
N ILE A 115 5.67 -2.03 -2.76
CA ILE A 115 5.61 -1.39 -1.44
C ILE A 115 4.32 -0.61 -1.25
N GLY A 116 4.00 -0.28 0.01
CA GLY A 116 2.87 0.57 0.34
C GLY A 116 3.05 2.02 -0.08
N ARG A 117 1.93 2.74 -0.27
CA ARG A 117 1.92 4.20 -0.38
C ARG A 117 1.93 4.78 1.02
N SER A 118 2.52 5.97 1.20
CA SER A 118 2.52 6.65 2.49
C SER A 118 1.09 6.96 2.96
N SER A 119 0.22 7.36 2.03
CA SER A 119 -1.20 7.62 2.29
C SER A 119 -1.94 6.39 2.81
N THR A 120 -1.72 5.22 2.20
CA THR A 120 -2.39 3.98 2.63
C THR A 120 -1.82 3.43 3.91
N SER A 121 -0.51 3.55 4.11
CA SER A 121 0.15 3.16 5.35
C SER A 121 -0.39 3.95 6.56
N MET A 122 -0.65 5.26 6.39
CA MET A 122 -1.24 6.11 7.43
C MET A 122 -2.67 5.69 7.79
N LEU A 123 -3.41 5.05 6.88
CA LEU A 123 -4.76 4.52 7.11
C LEU A 123 -4.75 3.12 7.75
N GLY A 124 -3.58 2.59 8.10
CA GLY A 124 -3.43 1.26 8.69
C GLY A 124 -3.42 0.12 7.68
N LEU A 125 -3.40 0.42 6.37
CA LEU A 125 -3.17 -0.59 5.33
C LEU A 125 -1.66 -0.87 5.21
N LYS A 126 -1.23 -2.02 5.69
CA LYS A 126 0.14 -2.49 5.55
C LYS A 126 0.28 -3.35 4.31
N ILE A 127 1.10 -2.90 3.37
CA ILE A 127 1.53 -3.71 2.23
C ILE A 127 2.78 -4.48 2.63
N LEU A 128 2.73 -5.82 2.52
CA LEU A 128 3.92 -6.65 2.68
C LEU A 128 4.81 -6.46 1.45
N VAL A 129 6.11 -6.24 1.69
CA VAL A 129 7.07 -6.01 0.61
C VAL A 129 7.12 -7.22 -0.31
N GLY A 130 6.89 -7.00 -1.60
CA GLY A 130 7.05 -8.00 -2.64
C GLY A 130 8.30 -7.75 -3.48
N LEU A 131 9.04 -8.80 -3.81
CA LEU A 131 10.08 -8.75 -4.83
C LEU A 131 9.50 -9.33 -6.13
N ILE A 132 9.45 -8.51 -7.16
CA ILE A 132 9.02 -8.90 -8.50
C ILE A 132 10.28 -9.07 -9.35
N ASP A 133 10.50 -10.30 -9.83
CA ASP A 133 11.65 -10.63 -10.66
C ASP A 133 11.49 -10.03 -12.07
N ALA A 134 12.61 -9.74 -12.75
CA ALA A 134 12.60 -9.12 -14.07
C ALA A 134 11.95 -10.00 -15.16
N ASP A 135 12.00 -11.32 -14.97
CA ASP A 135 11.42 -12.33 -15.86
C ASP A 135 10.06 -12.86 -15.37
N TYR A 136 9.44 -12.19 -14.39
CA TYR A 136 8.09 -12.51 -13.94
C TYR A 136 7.05 -12.00 -14.95
N THR A 137 6.25 -12.90 -15.50
CA THR A 137 5.21 -12.61 -16.50
C THR A 137 3.79 -12.77 -15.95
N GLY A 138 3.66 -13.20 -14.70
CA GLY A 138 2.37 -13.39 -14.04
C GLY A 138 1.73 -12.08 -13.60
N GLU A 139 0.53 -12.20 -13.02
CA GLU A 139 -0.15 -11.06 -12.41
C GLU A 139 0.61 -10.59 -11.16
N ILE A 140 0.85 -9.29 -11.06
CA ILE A 140 1.40 -8.64 -9.88
C ILE A 140 0.28 -8.49 -8.86
N GLN A 141 0.36 -9.22 -7.76
CA GLN A 141 -0.66 -9.19 -6.70
C GLN A 141 -0.12 -8.44 -5.48
N ILE A 142 -0.98 -7.62 -4.87
CA ILE A 142 -0.65 -6.83 -3.69
C ILE A 142 -0.92 -7.69 -2.46
N MET A 143 0.10 -7.90 -1.64
CA MET A 143 -0.06 -8.57 -0.34
C MET A 143 -0.39 -7.51 0.71
N ALA A 144 -1.60 -7.52 1.24
CA ALA A 144 -2.09 -6.49 2.14
C ALA A 144 -2.65 -7.06 3.44
N GLN A 145 -2.44 -6.35 4.54
CA GLN A 145 -3.08 -6.59 5.83
C GLN A 145 -3.55 -5.26 6.40
N THR A 146 -4.68 -5.23 7.11
CA THR A 146 -5.11 -4.05 7.84
C THR A 146 -4.70 -4.14 9.31
N LEU A 147 -4.33 -3.01 9.91
CA LEU A 147 -4.18 -2.87 11.36
C LEU A 147 -5.51 -2.68 12.07
N PHE A 148 -6.52 -2.17 11.36
CA PHE A 148 -7.81 -1.75 11.91
C PHE A 148 -8.95 -2.32 11.04
N PRO A 149 -9.34 -3.59 11.25
CA PRO A 149 -10.48 -4.16 10.54
C PRO A 149 -11.83 -3.62 11.07
N PRO A 150 -12.88 -3.56 10.23
CA PRO A 150 -12.87 -3.82 8.80
C PRO A 150 -12.30 -2.64 7.99
N LEU A 151 -11.52 -2.95 6.93
CA LEU A 151 -11.08 -1.96 5.96
C LEU A 151 -11.64 -2.29 4.58
N PHE A 152 -12.38 -1.34 4.01
CA PHE A 152 -12.97 -1.45 2.67
C PHE A 152 -12.10 -0.72 1.65
N ILE A 153 -11.79 -1.37 0.55
CA ILE A 153 -10.97 -0.83 -0.54
C ILE A 153 -11.76 -1.06 -1.83
N LEU A 154 -12.01 0.02 -2.57
CA LEU A 154 -12.75 -0.04 -3.83
C LEU A 154 -11.82 -0.39 -4.99
N ALA A 155 -12.35 -1.09 -6.00
CA ALA A 155 -11.69 -1.30 -7.28
C ALA A 155 -11.19 0.04 -7.86
N GLY A 156 -10.02 0.03 -8.49
CA GLY A 156 -9.36 1.23 -9.02
C GLY A 156 -8.59 2.04 -7.98
N SER A 157 -8.69 1.75 -6.68
CA SER A 157 -7.94 2.47 -5.64
C SER A 157 -6.44 2.17 -5.73
N TRP A 158 -5.61 3.20 -5.91
CA TRP A 158 -4.15 3.07 -5.82
C TRP A 158 -3.70 2.82 -4.37
N ILE A 159 -3.38 1.57 -4.04
CA ILE A 159 -3.05 1.15 -2.66
C ILE A 159 -1.58 0.77 -2.44
N ALA A 160 -0.86 0.48 -3.52
CA ALA A 160 0.57 0.13 -3.51
C ALA A 160 1.29 0.86 -4.65
N GLN A 161 2.61 0.68 -4.73
CA GLN A 161 3.42 1.16 -5.83
C GLN A 161 4.59 0.20 -6.10
N LEU A 162 5.05 0.15 -7.34
CA LEU A 162 6.26 -0.57 -7.75
C LEU A 162 7.43 0.40 -7.82
N ILE A 163 8.57 0.04 -7.22
CA ILE A 163 9.84 0.73 -7.39
C ILE A 163 10.70 -0.11 -8.34
N PRO A 164 10.89 0.29 -9.61
CA PRO A 164 11.72 -0.45 -10.56
C PRO A 164 13.19 -0.46 -10.10
N LEU A 165 13.85 -1.62 -10.24
CA LEU A 165 15.26 -1.82 -9.87
C LEU A 165 16.00 -2.62 -10.94
N PRO A 166 17.27 -2.29 -11.24
CA PRO A 166 18.08 -3.07 -12.16
C PRO A 166 18.35 -4.48 -11.61
N GLN A 167 18.37 -5.48 -12.49
CA GLN A 167 18.80 -6.83 -12.11
C GLN A 167 20.32 -6.90 -12.01
N LEU A 168 20.86 -6.71 -10.81
CA LEU A 168 22.31 -6.78 -10.57
C LEU A 168 22.87 -8.22 -10.62
N THR A 169 22.00 -9.24 -10.61
CA THR A 169 22.38 -10.65 -10.65
C THR A 169 22.47 -11.23 -12.07
N GLY A 170 22.25 -10.46 -13.13
CA GLY A 170 22.21 -10.96 -14.50
C GLY A 170 23.50 -11.65 -14.98
N GLY A 171 24.66 -11.31 -14.40
CA GLY A 171 25.94 -11.97 -14.67
C GLY A 171 26.23 -13.20 -13.80
N VAL A 172 25.36 -13.52 -12.84
CA VAL A 172 25.50 -14.68 -11.96
C VAL A 172 24.78 -15.88 -12.57
N LEU A 173 25.48 -17.02 -12.69
CA LEU A 173 24.88 -18.23 -13.25
C LEU A 173 23.74 -18.73 -12.35
N PRO A 174 22.50 -18.89 -12.88
CA PRO A 174 21.39 -19.33 -12.08
C PRO A 174 21.48 -20.83 -11.79
N LEU A 175 21.05 -21.23 -10.58
CA LEU A 175 20.99 -22.64 -10.18
C LEU A 175 20.00 -23.45 -11.03
N ASN A 176 18.91 -22.82 -11.46
CA ASN A 176 17.92 -23.39 -12.37
C ASN A 176 17.88 -22.53 -13.64
N LYS A 177 17.93 -23.18 -14.81
CA LYS A 177 17.92 -22.49 -16.11
C LYS A 177 16.51 -22.05 -16.54
N ARG A 178 15.46 -22.44 -15.82
CA ARG A 178 14.08 -22.02 -16.14
C ARG A 178 13.83 -20.59 -15.69
N GLN A 179 13.19 -19.82 -16.58
CA GLN A 179 12.62 -18.53 -16.24
C GLN A 179 11.53 -18.69 -15.17
N ARG A 180 11.32 -17.62 -14.40
CA ARG A 180 10.26 -17.54 -13.40
C ARG A 180 8.87 -17.70 -14.03
N GLY A 181 8.62 -17.02 -15.16
CA GLY A 181 7.35 -17.06 -15.87
C GLY A 181 6.20 -16.55 -15.02
N GLU A 182 5.04 -17.22 -15.06
CA GLU A 182 3.85 -16.85 -14.27
C GLU A 182 3.89 -17.40 -12.83
N GLY A 183 4.93 -18.15 -12.44
CA GLY A 183 5.05 -18.75 -11.12
C GLY A 183 5.33 -17.72 -10.03
N GLY A 184 4.35 -17.43 -9.18
CA GLY A 184 4.50 -16.58 -7.97
C GLY A 184 4.64 -17.38 -6.68
N PHE A 185 4.91 -16.70 -5.56
CA PHE A 185 4.66 -17.21 -4.20
C PHE A 185 5.27 -18.58 -3.85
N GLY A 186 6.57 -18.77 -4.08
CA GLY A 186 7.27 -20.01 -3.73
C GLY A 186 7.28 -21.08 -4.82
N SER A 187 6.90 -20.73 -6.06
CA SER A 187 6.98 -21.63 -7.23
C SER A 187 8.38 -22.21 -7.53
N THR A 188 9.44 -21.60 -7.02
CA THR A 188 10.83 -21.95 -7.34
C THR A 188 11.49 -22.83 -6.26
N GLY A 189 10.77 -23.26 -5.21
CA GLY A 189 11.34 -24.11 -4.16
C GLY A 189 10.34 -24.70 -3.16
N THR A 190 10.81 -25.61 -2.32
CA THR A 190 10.01 -26.20 -1.24
C THR A 190 9.73 -25.14 -0.17
N MET A 191 8.45 -24.86 0.13
CA MET A 191 8.08 -23.90 1.18
C MET A 191 8.73 -24.26 2.52
N ALA A 192 9.43 -23.30 3.13
CA ALA A 192 10.14 -23.49 4.41
C ALA A 192 9.21 -23.78 5.60
N PHE A 193 7.93 -23.42 5.53
CA PHE A 193 6.97 -23.60 6.62
C PHE A 193 5.60 -24.04 6.10
N LYS A 194 5.02 -25.06 6.73
CA LYS A 194 3.63 -25.51 6.49
C LYS A 194 2.71 -24.78 7.48
N ASN A 195 1.95 -23.80 7.00
CA ASN A 195 0.85 -23.20 7.75
C ASN A 195 -0.46 -23.78 7.22
N SER A 196 -1.32 -24.32 8.09
CA SER A 196 -2.59 -24.95 7.73
C SER A 196 -3.54 -24.02 6.98
N ASN A 197 -3.42 -22.71 7.15
CA ASN A 197 -4.24 -21.72 6.43
C ASN A 197 -3.89 -21.57 4.94
N TRP A 198 -2.69 -21.98 4.50
CA TRP A 198 -2.26 -21.83 3.11
C TRP A 198 -2.68 -22.99 2.20
N LEU A 199 -2.92 -24.18 2.77
CA LEU A 199 -3.32 -25.38 2.00
C LEU A 199 -4.69 -25.22 1.34
N ASN A 200 -5.62 -24.50 1.98
CA ASN A 200 -6.98 -24.35 1.46
C ASN A 200 -7.09 -23.44 0.23
N SER A 201 -6.09 -22.58 -0.01
CA SER A 201 -6.08 -21.67 -1.18
C SER A 201 -5.42 -22.26 -2.43
N SER A 202 -4.71 -23.38 -2.30
CA SER A 202 -4.02 -24.04 -3.42
C SER A 202 -4.80 -25.22 -4.00
N ILE A 203 -5.90 -25.64 -3.38
CA ILE A 203 -6.70 -26.80 -3.80
C ILE A 203 -7.84 -26.41 -4.76
N SER A 204 -8.14 -25.13 -4.97
CA SER A 204 -9.25 -24.70 -5.85
C SER A 204 -8.90 -24.52 -7.33
N ARG A 205 -7.67 -24.82 -7.76
CA ARG A 205 -7.28 -24.84 -9.19
C ARG A 205 -6.31 -25.99 -9.47
N ALA A 206 -6.88 -27.17 -9.69
CA ALA A 206 -6.32 -28.24 -10.50
C ALA A 206 -7.33 -28.54 -11.62
#